data_AF-A0A3B8XG27-F1
#
_entry.id   AF-A0A3B8XG27-F1
#
_cell.length_a   1.000
_cell.length_b   1.000
_cell.length_c   1.000
_cell.angle_alpha   90.00
_cell.angle_beta   90.00
_cell.angle_gamma   90.00
#
_symmetry.space_group_name_H-M   'P 1'
#
loop_
_entity.id
_entity.type
_entity.pdbx_description
1 polymer ?
#
loop_
_entity_poly.entity_id
_entity_poly.type
_entity_poly.pdbx_seq_one_letter_code
_entity_poly.pdbx_strand_id
1 'polypeptide(L)'
;KTDGTIDGLASTSSTSPTMPSGYTYKALIGAVRTKSGSAVLVGTIQYGRSVQYTTPALPSLSSGAVGTYGSTWGAAISVSALVPTAIAARIYVLAWNTGTNSRIVVAPNSSYDPAIDSATKAPPVGGGGVTGASNTTTSSTVGSFLLESTNVYVSSAASTQSVVVGFDLNL
;
A
#
# COMPACT_ATOMS: atom_id res chain seq x y z
N LYS A 1 -19.66 -23.27 16.31
CA LYS A 1 -20.29 -24.62 16.41
C LYS A 1 -21.81 -24.47 16.52
N THR A 2 -22.58 -25.54 16.29
CA THR A 2 -24.06 -25.51 16.43
C THR A 2 -24.53 -25.20 17.85
N ASP A 3 -23.66 -25.40 18.84
CA ASP A 3 -23.85 -25.01 20.24
C ASP A 3 -23.64 -23.51 20.53
N GLY A 4 -23.37 -22.68 19.50
CA GLY A 4 -23.11 -21.25 19.66
C GLY A 4 -21.67 -20.88 20.03
N THR A 5 -20.75 -21.84 20.15
CA THR A 5 -19.32 -21.56 20.40
C THR A 5 -18.72 -20.77 19.23
N ILE A 6 -18.08 -19.66 19.57
CA ILE A 6 -17.32 -18.77 18.67
C ILE A 6 -15.83 -18.96 18.97
N ASP A 7 -15.01 -18.97 17.92
CA ASP A 7 -13.56 -19.12 18.03
C ASP A 7 -12.85 -18.28 16.97
N GLY A 8 -11.59 -17.94 17.23
CA GLY A 8 -10.75 -17.11 16.38
C GLY A 8 -9.67 -17.96 15.69
N LEU A 9 -9.59 -17.88 14.37
CA LEU A 9 -8.55 -18.54 13.58
C LEU A 9 -7.69 -17.50 12.87
N ALA A 10 -6.38 -17.52 13.15
CA ALA A 10 -5.39 -16.88 12.29
C ALA A 10 -5.00 -17.83 11.14
N SER A 11 -5.11 -17.38 9.90
CA SER A 11 -4.75 -18.16 8.72
C SER A 11 -3.82 -17.39 7.79
N THR A 12 -2.87 -18.09 7.18
CA THR A 12 -2.04 -17.57 6.10
C THR A 12 -2.76 -17.56 4.75
N SER A 13 -3.90 -18.25 4.64
CA SER A 13 -4.75 -18.25 3.43
C SER A 13 -5.98 -17.39 3.66
N SER A 14 -6.10 -16.32 2.88
CA SER A 14 -7.23 -15.40 2.94
C SER A 14 -8.47 -15.90 2.19
N THR A 15 -8.31 -16.85 1.26
CA THR A 15 -9.41 -17.41 0.44
C THR A 15 -9.89 -18.77 0.94
N SER A 16 -8.99 -19.56 1.54
CA SER A 16 -9.30 -20.93 1.97
C SER A 16 -8.71 -21.26 3.35
N PRO A 17 -9.12 -20.56 4.43
CA PRO A 17 -8.72 -20.94 5.78
C PRO A 17 -9.36 -22.28 6.17
N THR A 18 -8.56 -23.20 6.69
CA THR A 18 -8.99 -24.51 7.21
C THR A 18 -9.74 -24.33 8.52
N MET A 19 -11.04 -24.60 8.52
CA MET A 19 -11.84 -24.48 9.74
C MET A 19 -11.51 -25.62 10.72
N PRO A 20 -11.42 -25.34 12.03
CA PRO A 20 -11.41 -26.38 13.04
C PRO A 20 -12.66 -27.26 12.93
N SER A 21 -12.54 -28.51 13.39
CA SER A 21 -13.66 -29.46 13.37
C SER A 21 -14.86 -28.93 14.17
N GLY A 22 -16.07 -29.14 13.64
CA GLY A 22 -17.33 -28.73 14.26
C GLY A 22 -17.80 -27.30 13.95
N TYR A 23 -17.05 -26.54 13.15
CA TYR A 23 -17.49 -25.22 12.65
C TYR A 23 -18.07 -25.34 11.24
N THR A 24 -19.28 -24.78 11.07
CA THR A 24 -20.01 -24.77 9.79
C THR A 24 -19.80 -23.47 9.02
N TYR A 25 -19.65 -22.36 9.74
CA TYR A 25 -19.56 -21.01 9.17
C TYR A 25 -18.27 -20.32 9.61
N LYS A 26 -17.78 -19.45 8.74
CA LYS A 26 -16.67 -18.54 9.00
C LYS A 26 -16.95 -17.19 8.37
N ALA A 27 -16.43 -16.15 9.00
CA ALA A 27 -16.41 -14.80 8.46
C ALA A 27 -14.99 -14.24 8.61
N LEU A 28 -14.50 -13.54 7.59
CA LEU A 28 -13.25 -12.80 7.69
C LEU A 28 -13.52 -11.54 8.53
N ILE A 29 -12.87 -11.42 9.68
CA ILE A 29 -13.04 -10.27 10.57
C ILE A 29 -11.92 -9.24 10.44
N GLY A 30 -10.78 -9.60 9.86
CA GLY A 30 -9.62 -8.72 9.77
C GLY A 30 -8.39 -9.41 9.19
N ALA A 31 -7.34 -8.62 8.96
CA ALA A 31 -6.06 -9.12 8.53
C ALA A 31 -4.92 -8.36 9.23
N VAL A 32 -3.92 -9.10 9.68
CA VAL A 32 -2.73 -8.57 10.35
C VAL A 32 -1.48 -9.03 9.62
N ARG A 33 -0.41 -8.25 9.73
CA ARG A 33 0.92 -8.57 9.17
C ARG A 33 1.86 -8.94 10.30
N THR A 34 2.70 -9.94 10.09
CA THR A 34 3.83 -10.23 10.98
C THR A 34 5.10 -9.55 10.50
N LYS A 35 6.04 -9.32 11.43
CA LYS A 35 7.40 -8.91 11.07
C LYS A 35 8.09 -10.03 10.29
N SER A 36 8.94 -9.67 9.34
CA SER A 36 9.69 -10.65 8.54
C SER A 36 10.47 -11.60 9.45
N GLY A 37 10.32 -12.91 9.23
CA GLY A 37 11.01 -13.95 9.99
C GLY A 37 10.56 -14.09 11.46
N SER A 38 9.41 -13.54 11.85
CA SER A 38 8.93 -13.57 13.24
C SER A 38 7.41 -13.74 13.33
N ALA A 39 6.92 -14.26 14.46
CA ALA A 39 5.50 -14.29 14.81
C ALA A 39 4.99 -12.95 15.39
N VAL A 40 5.87 -11.96 15.57
CA VAL A 40 5.50 -10.64 16.13
C VAL A 40 4.62 -9.89 15.14
N LEU A 41 3.44 -9.47 15.59
CA LEU A 41 2.52 -8.65 14.81
C LEU A 41 3.10 -7.24 14.57
N VAL A 42 2.88 -6.72 13.37
CA VAL A 42 3.05 -5.31 13.05
C VAL A 42 1.87 -4.55 13.66
N GLY A 43 2.18 -3.43 14.33
CA GLY A 43 1.15 -2.57 14.92
C GLY A 43 0.11 -2.17 13.88
N THR A 44 -1.16 -2.46 14.16
CA THR A 44 -2.30 -2.19 13.29
C THR A 44 -3.50 -1.75 14.12
N ILE A 45 -4.32 -0.86 13.56
CA ILE A 45 -5.66 -0.54 14.05
C ILE A 45 -6.62 -0.81 12.90
N GLN A 46 -7.77 -1.43 13.20
CA GLN A 46 -8.82 -1.68 12.22
C GLN A 46 -10.13 -1.04 12.70
N TYR A 47 -10.78 -0.30 11.80
CA TYR A 47 -12.12 0.23 11.99
C TYR A 47 -13.00 -0.17 10.80
N GLY A 48 -13.95 -1.08 11.04
CA GLY A 48 -14.71 -1.71 9.95
C GLY A 48 -13.77 -2.44 8.99
N ARG A 49 -13.81 -2.06 7.71
CA ARG A 49 -12.93 -2.61 6.67
C ARG A 49 -11.55 -1.94 6.57
N SER A 50 -11.38 -0.77 7.17
CA SER A 50 -10.16 0.03 7.01
C SER A 50 -9.13 -0.36 8.06
N VAL A 51 -7.95 -0.75 7.59
CA VAL A 51 -6.80 -1.14 8.40
C VAL A 51 -5.70 -0.10 8.22
N GLN A 52 -5.14 0.37 9.32
CA GLN A 52 -4.02 1.31 9.34
C GLN A 52 -2.84 0.71 10.10
N TYR A 53 -1.62 0.86 9.56
CA TYR A 53 -0.40 0.53 10.27
C TYR A 53 -0.06 1.61 11.30
N THR A 54 0.29 1.20 12.51
CA THR A 54 0.69 2.09 13.62
C THR A 54 2.16 1.94 14.00
N THR A 55 2.92 1.15 13.23
CA THR A 55 4.36 0.98 13.42
C THR A 55 5.14 2.23 12.98
N PRO A 56 6.20 2.64 13.71
CA PRO A 56 7.09 3.73 13.29
C PRO A 56 7.76 3.46 11.93
N ALA A 57 8.06 2.19 11.64
CA ALA A 57 8.59 1.75 10.36
C ALA A 57 7.46 1.21 9.48
N LEU A 58 6.86 2.10 8.68
CA LEU A 58 5.80 1.74 7.73
C LEU A 58 6.34 0.82 6.62
N PRO A 59 5.52 -0.09 6.07
CA PRO A 59 5.91 -0.94 4.96
C PRO A 59 6.36 -0.11 3.74
N SER A 60 7.67 -0.16 3.44
CA SER A 60 8.25 0.56 2.31
C SER A 60 7.78 -0.02 0.98
N LEU A 61 7.37 0.87 0.08
CA LEU A 61 7.02 0.55 -1.29
C LEU A 61 8.18 0.89 -2.24
N SER A 62 8.77 2.07 -2.09
CA SER A 62 9.95 2.49 -2.85
C SER A 62 10.79 3.50 -2.10
N SER A 63 12.06 3.62 -2.49
CA SER A 63 12.97 4.66 -2.02
C SER A 63 13.97 5.05 -3.09
N GLY A 64 14.30 6.34 -3.15
CA GLY A 64 15.22 6.88 -4.15
C GLY A 64 14.60 6.95 -5.55
N ALA A 65 15.45 7.09 -6.56
CA ALA A 65 14.99 7.16 -7.95
C ALA A 65 14.47 5.80 -8.42
N VAL A 66 13.28 5.82 -9.04
CA VAL A 66 12.64 4.64 -9.63
C VAL A 66 12.08 5.04 -10.99
N GLY A 67 12.49 4.36 -12.05
CA GLY A 67 12.20 4.81 -13.43
C GLY A 67 12.77 6.21 -13.71
N THR A 68 12.14 6.93 -14.63
CA THR A 68 12.44 8.33 -14.94
C THR A 68 11.16 9.14 -14.79
N TYR A 69 11.08 9.98 -13.75
CA TYR A 69 9.92 10.83 -13.53
C TYR A 69 9.55 11.63 -14.78
N GLY A 70 8.26 11.64 -15.14
CA GLY A 70 7.74 12.28 -16.34
C GLY A 70 7.92 11.50 -17.63
N SER A 71 8.63 10.37 -17.62
CA SER A 71 8.94 9.60 -18.83
C SER A 71 8.65 8.11 -18.72
N THR A 72 9.15 7.43 -17.69
CA THR A 72 9.02 5.97 -17.55
C THR A 72 8.62 5.54 -16.14
N TRP A 73 7.85 4.47 -16.07
CA TRP A 73 7.63 3.72 -14.84
C TRP A 73 8.85 2.84 -14.52
N GLY A 74 9.11 2.60 -13.23
CA GLY A 74 10.01 1.52 -12.83
C GLY A 74 9.41 0.13 -13.08
N ALA A 75 10.17 -0.91 -12.72
CA ALA A 75 9.64 -2.27 -12.69
C ALA A 75 8.41 -2.36 -11.75
N ALA A 76 7.47 -3.24 -12.10
CA ALA A 76 6.29 -3.49 -11.27
C ALA A 76 6.69 -3.95 -9.87
N ILE A 77 6.11 -3.33 -8.83
CA ILE A 77 6.44 -3.61 -7.42
C ILE A 77 5.30 -4.42 -6.82
N SER A 78 5.59 -5.63 -6.34
CA SER A 78 4.59 -6.45 -5.66
C SER A 78 4.25 -5.90 -4.29
N VAL A 79 2.95 -5.80 -4.00
CA VAL A 79 2.45 -5.37 -2.68
C VAL A 79 1.97 -6.55 -1.83
N SER A 80 2.10 -7.79 -2.30
CA SER A 80 1.61 -8.99 -1.59
C SER A 80 2.29 -9.25 -0.24
N ALA A 81 3.50 -8.74 -0.03
CA ALA A 81 4.18 -8.79 1.27
C ALA A 81 3.84 -7.62 2.20
N LEU A 82 3.15 -6.60 1.66
CA LEU A 82 2.80 -5.38 2.36
C LEU A 82 1.34 -5.44 2.79
N VAL A 83 0.43 -5.86 1.90
CA VAL A 83 -1.02 -5.98 2.14
C VAL A 83 -1.52 -7.34 1.67
N PRO A 84 -2.61 -7.89 2.24
CA PRO A 84 -3.18 -9.15 1.82
C PRO A 84 -3.98 -8.97 0.52
N THR A 85 -3.30 -8.97 -0.63
CA THR A 85 -3.86 -8.62 -1.96
C THR A 85 -5.09 -9.40 -2.38
N ALA A 86 -5.27 -10.63 -1.89
CA ALA A 86 -6.46 -11.44 -2.20
C ALA A 86 -7.74 -10.97 -1.48
N ILE A 87 -7.63 -10.14 -0.44
CA ILE A 87 -8.76 -9.61 0.33
C ILE A 87 -8.68 -8.09 0.53
N ALA A 88 -7.67 -7.41 -0.02
CA ALA A 88 -7.55 -5.96 0.00
C ALA A 88 -8.10 -5.38 -1.32
N ALA A 89 -9.03 -4.42 -1.24
CA ALA A 89 -9.59 -3.74 -2.41
C ALA A 89 -8.90 -2.42 -2.70
N ARG A 90 -8.43 -1.71 -1.67
CA ARG A 90 -7.80 -0.39 -1.76
C ARG A 90 -6.56 -0.36 -0.90
N ILE A 91 -5.53 0.36 -1.35
CA ILE A 91 -4.38 0.70 -0.49
C ILE A 91 -4.30 2.21 -0.29
N TYR A 92 -3.78 2.59 0.86
CA TYR A 92 -3.43 3.95 1.21
C TYR A 92 -1.91 4.08 1.15
N VAL A 93 -1.42 5.06 0.40
CA VAL A 93 -0.01 5.28 0.16
C VAL A 93 0.34 6.68 0.64
N LEU A 94 1.42 6.77 1.41
CA LEU A 94 2.08 8.02 1.71
C LEU A 94 3.33 8.11 0.83
N ALA A 95 3.46 9.18 0.06
CA ALA A 95 4.61 9.46 -0.78
C ALA A 95 5.19 10.83 -0.42
N TRP A 96 6.51 10.93 -0.36
CA TRP A 96 7.19 12.18 -0.01
C TRP A 96 8.53 12.34 -0.71
N ASN A 97 8.97 13.59 -0.75
CA ASN A 97 10.27 13.99 -1.25
C ASN A 97 11.01 14.84 -0.20
N THR A 98 12.33 14.75 -0.20
CA THR A 98 13.22 15.55 0.67
C THR A 98 14.30 16.30 -0.10
N GLY A 99 14.29 16.22 -1.44
CA GLY A 99 15.23 16.91 -2.31
C GLY A 99 14.59 18.04 -3.13
N THR A 100 15.44 18.96 -3.58
CA THR A 100 15.09 20.04 -4.53
C THR A 100 14.65 19.44 -5.87
N ASN A 101 13.52 19.91 -6.41
CA ASN A 101 12.92 19.37 -7.64
C ASN A 101 12.65 17.85 -7.62
N SER A 102 12.58 17.24 -6.42
CA SER A 102 12.26 15.82 -6.28
C SER A 102 10.75 15.60 -6.33
N ARG A 103 10.33 14.60 -7.11
CA ARG A 103 8.92 14.24 -7.31
C ARG A 103 8.75 12.74 -7.33
N ILE A 104 7.60 12.28 -6.89
CA ILE A 104 7.22 10.87 -6.84
C ILE A 104 5.75 10.74 -7.24
N VAL A 105 5.45 9.70 -8.01
CA VAL A 105 4.09 9.28 -8.33
C VAL A 105 3.94 7.78 -8.16
N VAL A 106 2.75 7.34 -7.75
CA VAL A 106 2.38 5.94 -7.53
C VAL A 106 1.03 5.67 -8.19
N ALA A 107 0.95 4.57 -8.95
CA ALA A 107 -0.24 4.16 -9.68
C ALA A 107 -0.51 2.65 -9.55
N PRO A 108 -1.78 2.21 -9.70
CA PRO A 108 -2.13 0.78 -9.68
C PRO A 108 -1.67 0.02 -10.92
N ASN A 109 -1.45 0.71 -12.05
CA ASN A 109 -1.02 0.12 -13.32
C ASN A 109 -0.16 1.12 -14.12
N SER A 110 0.52 0.65 -15.17
CA SER A 110 1.40 1.46 -16.02
C SER A 110 0.71 2.23 -17.16
N SER A 111 -0.62 2.22 -17.22
CA SER A 111 -1.42 2.98 -18.21
C SER A 111 -1.69 4.42 -17.77
N TYR A 112 -1.29 4.80 -16.56
CA TYR A 112 -1.20 6.19 -16.11
C TYR A 112 0.09 6.82 -16.62
N ASP A 113 0.11 8.15 -16.72
CA ASP A 113 1.31 8.88 -17.10
C ASP A 113 2.24 9.00 -15.88
N PRO A 114 3.56 8.83 -15.99
CA PRO A 114 4.49 8.86 -14.86
C PRO A 114 4.79 10.28 -14.35
N ALA A 115 3.79 11.16 -14.31
CA ALA A 115 3.89 12.58 -13.97
C ALA A 115 2.67 13.05 -13.16
N ILE A 116 2.88 13.83 -12.09
CA ILE A 116 1.78 14.32 -11.24
C ILE A 116 0.94 15.41 -11.95
N ASP A 117 1.58 16.12 -12.86
CA ASP A 117 1.08 17.24 -13.66
C ASP A 117 0.60 16.79 -15.05
N SER A 118 0.38 15.49 -15.25
CA SER A 118 -0.22 14.99 -16.49
C SER A 118 -1.63 15.57 -16.70
N ALA A 119 -1.87 16.09 -17.90
CA ALA A 119 -3.18 16.58 -18.34
C ALA A 119 -4.12 15.45 -18.83
N THR A 120 -3.61 14.24 -19.00
CA THR A 120 -4.31 13.12 -19.63
C THR A 120 -4.69 12.02 -18.64
N LYS A 121 -3.70 11.44 -17.94
CA LYS A 121 -3.89 10.35 -16.97
C LYS A 121 -2.95 10.51 -15.79
N ALA A 122 -3.16 11.55 -14.98
CA ALA A 122 -2.39 11.75 -13.75
C ALA A 122 -2.55 10.56 -12.78
N PRO A 123 -1.45 10.09 -12.15
CA PRO A 123 -1.49 9.04 -11.14
C PRO A 123 -2.33 9.44 -9.91
N PRO A 124 -2.97 8.47 -9.24
CA PRO A 124 -3.82 8.75 -8.08
C PRO A 124 -3.06 9.24 -6.85
N VAL A 125 -1.75 8.97 -6.77
CA VAL A 125 -0.89 9.46 -5.69
C VAL A 125 0.33 10.09 -6.31
N GLY A 126 0.60 11.33 -5.92
CA GLY A 126 1.83 12.01 -6.28
C GLY A 126 2.16 13.08 -5.26
N GLY A 127 3.45 13.33 -5.09
CA GLY A 127 3.97 14.41 -4.25
C GLY A 127 5.26 14.93 -4.84
N GLY A 128 5.53 16.22 -4.66
CA GLY A 128 6.76 16.80 -5.17
C GLY A 128 6.87 18.29 -4.93
N GLY A 129 8.09 18.79 -5.10
CA GLY A 129 8.37 20.23 -5.10
C GLY A 129 7.83 20.93 -6.35
N VAL A 130 7.51 22.21 -6.20
CA VAL A 130 7.08 23.10 -7.29
C VAL A 130 8.19 23.19 -8.35
N THR A 131 7.84 23.13 -9.64
CA THR A 131 8.81 23.31 -10.75
C THR A 131 9.61 24.59 -10.54
N GLY A 132 10.95 24.50 -10.49
CA GLY A 132 11.82 25.67 -10.37
C GLY A 132 12.04 26.18 -8.95
N ALA A 133 11.59 25.44 -7.93
CA ALA A 133 11.96 25.75 -6.55
C ALA A 133 13.48 25.58 -6.35
N SER A 134 14.18 26.65 -5.98
CA SER A 134 15.62 26.61 -5.64
C SER A 134 15.90 26.09 -4.23
N ASN A 135 14.86 25.92 -3.39
CA ASN A 135 15.00 25.43 -2.02
C ASN A 135 14.55 23.97 -1.90
N THR A 136 15.12 23.28 -0.90
CA THR A 136 14.65 21.96 -0.49
C THR A 136 13.25 22.11 0.09
N THR A 137 12.23 21.78 -0.71
CA THR A 137 10.84 21.74 -0.25
C THR A 137 10.48 20.30 0.03
N THR A 138 10.35 19.95 1.32
CA THR A 138 9.78 18.68 1.73
C THR A 138 8.27 18.72 1.50
N SER A 139 7.76 17.82 0.66
CA SER A 139 6.33 17.64 0.47
C SER A 139 5.97 16.20 0.76
N SER A 140 4.80 16.00 1.34
CA SER A 140 4.24 14.70 1.65
C SER A 140 2.78 14.67 1.24
N THR A 141 2.37 13.59 0.58
CA THR A 141 1.00 13.41 0.14
C THR A 141 0.54 12.01 0.49
N VAL A 142 -0.64 11.94 1.10
CA VAL A 142 -1.35 10.68 1.30
C VAL A 142 -2.45 10.59 0.27
N GLY A 143 -2.53 9.47 -0.43
CA GLY A 143 -3.63 9.18 -1.33
C GLY A 143 -3.97 7.70 -1.31
N SER A 144 -4.97 7.32 -2.11
CA SER A 144 -5.44 5.94 -2.16
C SER A 144 -5.95 5.57 -3.55
N PHE A 145 -5.90 4.29 -3.87
CA PHE A 145 -6.43 3.76 -5.12
C PHE A 145 -6.82 2.29 -4.95
N LEU A 146 -7.75 1.84 -5.81
CA LEU A 146 -8.12 0.43 -5.88
C LEU A 146 -6.95 -0.39 -6.43
N LEU A 147 -6.72 -1.56 -5.85
CA LEU A 147 -5.78 -2.51 -6.42
C LEU A 147 -6.40 -3.13 -7.67
N GLU A 148 -5.72 -2.98 -8.80
CA GLU A 148 -6.09 -3.61 -10.07
C GLU A 148 -5.31 -4.90 -10.32
N SER A 149 -4.23 -5.11 -9.56
CA SER A 149 -3.41 -6.32 -9.58
C SER A 149 -2.68 -6.49 -8.23
N THR A 150 -1.81 -7.49 -8.11
CA THR A 150 -0.90 -7.65 -6.95
C THR A 150 0.31 -6.71 -7.00
N ASN A 151 0.40 -5.85 -8.01
CA ASN A 151 1.52 -4.95 -8.23
C ASN A 151 1.06 -3.50 -8.34
N VAL A 152 1.99 -2.59 -8.06
CA VAL A 152 1.86 -1.15 -8.28
C VAL A 152 3.09 -0.62 -9.00
N TYR A 153 2.98 0.59 -9.53
CA TYR A 153 4.01 1.23 -10.33
C TYR A 153 4.40 2.55 -9.69
N VAL A 154 5.71 2.79 -9.61
CA VAL A 154 6.28 4.03 -9.07
C VAL A 154 7.17 4.66 -10.14
N SER A 155 7.08 5.99 -10.27
CA SER A 155 8.05 6.80 -11.00
C SER A 155 8.49 7.94 -10.10
N SER A 156 9.80 8.13 -9.92
CA SER A 156 10.32 9.06 -8.94
C SER A 156 11.75 9.51 -9.20
N ALA A 157 12.05 10.74 -8.78
CA ALA A 157 13.39 11.30 -8.74
C ALA A 157 14.17 10.83 -7.49
N ALA A 158 15.45 11.19 -7.42
CA ALA A 158 16.26 10.99 -6.21
C ALA A 158 15.65 11.70 -4.99
N SER A 159 16.00 11.23 -3.78
CA SER A 159 15.52 11.78 -2.50
C SER A 159 13.99 11.75 -2.33
N THR A 160 13.40 10.59 -2.65
CA THR A 160 11.97 10.31 -2.49
C THR A 160 11.75 8.99 -1.77
N GLN A 161 10.56 8.82 -1.18
CA GLN A 161 10.14 7.56 -0.58
C GLN A 161 8.62 7.42 -0.69
N SER A 162 8.14 6.19 -0.84
CA SER A 162 6.73 5.84 -0.69
C SER A 162 6.55 4.63 0.19
N VAL A 163 5.47 4.62 0.98
CA VAL A 163 5.12 3.56 1.91
C VAL A 163 3.62 3.29 1.88
N VAL A 164 3.23 2.09 2.27
CA VAL A 164 1.82 1.75 2.51
C VAL A 164 1.46 2.12 3.94
N VAL A 165 0.47 2.98 4.13
CA VAL A 165 -0.03 3.38 5.47
C VAL A 165 -1.20 2.53 5.95
N GLY A 166 -1.91 1.88 5.02
CA GLY A 166 -3.09 1.08 5.33
C GLY A 166 -3.75 0.49 4.09
N PHE A 167 -4.86 -0.21 4.29
CA PHE A 167 -5.65 -0.83 3.23
C PHE A 167 -7.12 -0.99 3.66
N ASP A 168 -8.03 -1.07 2.68
CA ASP A 168 -9.41 -1.50 2.92
C ASP A 168 -9.57 -2.98 2.53
N LEU A 169 -10.20 -3.74 3.42
CA LEU A 169 -10.64 -5.10 3.15
C LEU A 169 -11.86 -5.12 2.22
N ASN A 170 -11.92 -6.16 1.37
CA ASN A 170 -13.06 -6.52 0.55
C ASN A 170 -13.93 -7.54 1.32
N LEU A 171 -14.75 -7.03 2.24
CA LEU A 171 -15.69 -7.82 3.07
C LEU A 171 -17.11 -7.73 2.53
#